data_AF-A0ABD3Y232-F1
#
_entry.id   AF-A0ABD3Y232-F1
#
_cell.length_a   1.000
_cell.length_b   1.000
_cell.length_c   1.000
_cell.angle_alpha   90.00
_cell.angle_beta   90.00
_cell.angle_gamma   90.00
#
_symmetry.space_group_name_H-M   'P 1'
#
loop_
_entity.id
_entity.type
_entity.pdbx_description
1 polymer ?
#
loop_
_entity_poly.entity_id
_entity_poly.type
_entity_poly.pdbx_seq_one_letter_code
_entity_poly.pdbx_strand_id
1 'polypeptide(L)'
;QFGEIDYTDPVFRASAMNLFMKHMRYGGKRQRRTLELMASQVLQTATVTLKDEEGEDAYTIDFKGKPTHFPTFATAWTDHANATPIANVKSLCDVINTDGQSKPTQLWLGDGAYDNMLQCAEFIKYTDTQHVKIINIEPRDVPSGATYMGTLTATGYRLDIYTYRGEYKDVGASANERFLKDSSVLI
;
A
#
# COMPACT_ATOMS: atom_id res chain seq x y z
N GLN A 1 -29.07 36.78 9.70
CA GLN A 1 -30.39 36.48 10.28
C GLN A 1 -30.92 35.27 9.52
N PHE A 2 -30.70 34.06 10.06
CA PHE A 2 -31.26 32.85 9.46
C PHE A 2 -32.76 32.87 9.75
N GLY A 3 -33.54 33.31 8.77
CA GLY A 3 -35.00 33.28 8.86
C GLY A 3 -35.45 31.84 9.05
N GLU A 4 -36.45 31.64 9.92
CA GLU A 4 -37.06 30.35 10.20
C GLU A 4 -37.45 29.66 8.89
N ILE A 5 -36.67 28.65 8.50
CA ILE A 5 -36.97 27.83 7.34
C ILE A 5 -38.00 26.82 7.82
N ASP A 6 -39.24 26.96 7.34
CA ASP A 6 -40.34 26.07 7.69
C ASP A 6 -40.01 24.64 7.22
N TYR A 7 -40.10 23.66 8.14
CA TYR A 7 -39.82 22.24 7.89
C TYR A 7 -40.72 21.63 6.80
N THR A 8 -41.79 22.33 6.43
CA THR A 8 -42.74 21.93 5.40
C THR A 8 -42.28 22.32 3.98
N ASP A 9 -41.30 23.22 3.83
CA ASP A 9 -40.79 23.66 2.53
C ASP A 9 -40.15 22.48 1.74
N PRO A 10 -40.67 22.13 0.55
CA PRO A 10 -40.11 21.10 -0.31
C PRO A 10 -38.62 21.30 -0.65
N VAL A 11 -38.14 22.54 -0.75
CA VAL A 11 -36.75 22.86 -1.09
C VAL A 11 -35.81 22.58 0.09
N PHE A 12 -36.25 22.92 1.32
CA PHE A 12 -35.53 22.57 2.54
C PHE A 12 -35.44 21.05 2.74
N ARG A 13 -36.54 20.32 2.52
CA ARG A 13 -36.55 18.85 2.63
C ARG A 13 -35.65 18.19 1.57
N ALA A 14 -35.63 18.70 0.34
CA ALA A 14 -34.75 18.20 -0.72
C ALA A 14 -33.27 18.46 -0.40
N SER A 15 -32.93 19.66 0.08
CA SER A 15 -31.55 19.99 0.46
C SER A 15 -31.07 19.21 1.70
N ALA A 16 -31.93 18.98 2.69
CA ALA A 16 -31.63 18.13 3.84
C ALA A 16 -31.39 16.67 3.44
N MET A 17 -32.19 16.12 2.53
CA MET A 17 -32.00 14.77 1.99
C MET A 17 -30.68 14.64 1.22
N ASN A 18 -30.32 15.65 0.41
CA ASN A 18 -29.03 15.69 -0.27
C ASN A 18 -27.84 15.76 0.70
N LEU A 19 -27.96 16.55 1.77
CA LEU A 19 -26.94 16.63 2.82
C LEU A 19 -26.79 15.29 3.55
N PHE A 20 -27.90 14.63 3.89
CA PHE A 20 -27.90 13.30 4.50
C PHE A 20 -27.23 12.26 3.60
N MET A 21 -27.61 12.18 2.32
CA MET A 21 -26.99 11.26 1.35
C MET A 21 -25.50 11.54 1.18
N LYS A 22 -25.10 12.81 1.18
CA LYS A 22 -23.70 13.25 1.15
C LYS A 22 -22.95 12.72 2.38
N HIS A 23 -23.47 12.93 3.59
CA HIS A 23 -22.84 12.43 4.82
C HIS A 23 -22.78 10.90 4.87
N MET A 24 -23.81 10.19 4.43
CA MET A 24 -23.82 8.72 4.36
C MET A 24 -22.71 8.20 3.45
N ARG A 25 -22.51 8.84 2.28
CA ARG A 25 -21.42 8.50 1.36
C ARG A 25 -20.04 8.77 1.97
N TYR A 26 -19.87 9.90 2.68
CA TYR A 26 -18.61 10.19 3.36
C TYR A 26 -18.34 9.26 4.53
N GLY A 27 -19.36 8.88 5.31
CA GLY A 27 -19.26 7.89 6.38
C GLY A 27 -18.74 6.55 5.86
N GLY A 28 -19.34 6.02 4.79
CA GLY A 28 -18.88 4.78 4.16
C GLY A 28 -17.46 4.88 3.59
N LYS A 29 -17.06 6.03 3.04
CA LYS A 29 -15.67 6.26 2.58
C LYS A 29 -14.67 6.27 3.74
N ARG A 30 -15.03 6.84 4.89
CA ARG A 30 -14.17 6.84 6.08
C ARG A 30 -13.94 5.42 6.59
N GLN A 31 -15.01 4.63 6.73
CA GLN A 31 -14.92 3.23 7.16
C GLN A 31 -14.02 2.40 6.24
N ARG A 32 -14.15 2.54 4.92
CA ARG A 32 -13.28 1.83 3.96
C ARG A 32 -11.81 2.20 4.10
N ARG A 33 -11.49 3.48 4.32
CA ARG A 33 -10.11 3.94 4.56
C ARG A 33 -9.55 3.43 5.88
N THR A 34 -10.37 3.33 6.92
CA THR A 34 -9.95 2.72 8.19
C THR A 34 -9.67 1.22 8.04
N LEU A 35 -10.50 0.50 7.28
CA LEU A 35 -10.25 -0.92 6.95
C LEU A 35 -8.94 -1.08 6.16
N GLU A 36 -8.68 -0.18 5.22
CA GLU A 36 -7.43 -0.17 4.43
C GLU A 36 -6.21 0.13 5.30
N LEU A 37 -6.32 1.04 6.27
CA LEU A 37 -5.28 1.29 7.27
C LEU A 37 -4.97 0.05 8.10
N MET A 38 -6.01 -0.60 8.64
CA MET A 38 -5.84 -1.83 9.42
C MET A 38 -5.21 -2.93 8.57
N ALA A 39 -5.66 -3.12 7.33
CA ALA A 39 -5.06 -4.09 6.42
C ALA A 39 -3.58 -3.81 6.16
N SER A 40 -3.21 -2.53 5.95
CA SER A 40 -1.81 -2.14 5.74
C SER A 40 -0.93 -2.42 6.96
N GLN A 41 -1.43 -2.15 8.17
CA GLN A 41 -0.72 -2.45 9.41
C GLN A 41 -0.51 -3.96 9.61
N VAL A 42 -1.55 -4.78 9.35
CA VAL A 42 -1.42 -6.25 9.40
C VAL A 42 -0.34 -6.74 8.44
N LEU A 43 -0.31 -6.22 7.21
CA LEU A 43 0.64 -6.67 6.20
C LEU A 43 2.08 -6.24 6.49
N GLN A 44 2.30 -5.07 7.11
CA GLN A 44 3.64 -4.54 7.37
C GLN A 44 4.24 -5.00 8.71
N THR A 45 3.43 -5.11 9.76
CA THR A 45 3.93 -5.34 11.12
C THR A 45 3.23 -6.48 11.84
N ALA A 46 2.27 -7.17 11.20
CA ALA A 46 1.44 -8.21 11.80
C ALA A 46 0.74 -7.76 13.10
N THR A 47 0.58 -6.46 13.28
CA THR A 47 -0.01 -5.84 14.47
C THR A 47 -0.93 -4.72 14.05
N VAL A 48 -2.09 -4.60 14.69
CA VAL A 48 -3.05 -3.51 14.45
C VAL A 48 -3.21 -2.71 15.72
N THR A 49 -3.07 -1.39 15.63
CA THR A 49 -3.37 -0.47 16.72
C THR A 49 -4.72 0.19 16.47
N LEU A 50 -5.65 -0.02 17.40
CA LEU A 50 -6.95 0.62 17.40
C LEU A 50 -6.89 1.84 18.32
N LYS A 51 -7.22 2.99 17.75
CA LYS A 51 -7.23 4.27 18.46
C LYS A 51 -8.58 4.55 19.09
N ASP A 52 -8.59 5.25 20.22
CA ASP A 52 -9.81 5.79 20.83
C ASP A 52 -10.31 7.06 20.09
N GLU A 53 -11.36 7.67 20.62
CA GLU A 53 -11.95 8.89 20.06
C GLU A 53 -11.03 10.12 20.17
N GLU A 54 -10.06 10.08 21.09
CA GLU A 54 -9.10 11.16 21.34
C GLU A 54 -7.82 11.00 20.50
N GLY A 55 -7.62 9.82 19.90
CA GLY A 55 -6.51 9.49 19.01
C GLY A 55 -5.38 8.69 19.68
N GLU A 56 -5.57 8.26 20.93
CA GLU A 56 -4.61 7.47 21.70
C GLU A 56 -4.78 5.97 21.44
N ASP A 57 -3.70 5.20 21.61
CA ASP A 57 -3.69 3.76 21.36
C ASP A 57 -4.47 3.01 22.45
N ALA A 58 -5.69 2.57 22.12
CA ALA A 58 -6.58 1.90 23.07
C ALA A 58 -6.32 0.38 23.14
N TYR A 59 -6.12 -0.25 21.98
CA TYR A 59 -5.90 -1.69 21.89
C TYR A 59 -4.91 -2.05 20.79
N THR A 60 -3.99 -2.95 21.10
CA THR A 60 -3.09 -3.55 20.11
C THR A 60 -3.45 -5.01 19.92
N ILE A 61 -3.74 -5.39 18.68
CA ILE A 61 -3.97 -6.78 18.29
C ILE A 61 -2.70 -7.29 17.62
N ASP A 62 -2.08 -8.32 18.18
CA ASP A 62 -0.90 -8.98 17.62
C ASP A 62 -1.29 -10.32 16.97
N PHE A 63 -1.01 -10.45 15.68
CA PHE A 63 -1.26 -11.66 14.90
C PHE A 63 -0.10 -12.66 14.94
N LYS A 64 0.97 -12.36 15.70
CA LYS A 64 2.14 -13.23 15.91
C LYS A 64 2.78 -13.67 14.59
N GLY A 65 3.01 -12.72 13.68
CA GLY A 65 3.78 -12.97 12.47
C GLY A 65 5.18 -13.47 12.82
N LYS A 66 5.69 -14.47 12.10
CA LYS A 66 7.06 -14.96 12.34
C LYS A 66 8.04 -13.82 12.04
N PRO A 67 9.05 -13.57 12.90
CA PRO A 67 10.06 -12.54 12.65
C PRO A 67 10.84 -12.73 11.33
N THR A 68 10.90 -13.97 10.83
CA THR A 68 11.53 -14.32 9.55
C THR A 68 10.88 -13.62 8.35
N HIS A 69 9.59 -13.27 8.42
CA HIS A 69 8.88 -12.56 7.36
C HIS A 69 9.19 -11.06 7.29
N PHE A 70 9.86 -10.50 8.31
CA PHE A 70 10.19 -9.07 8.36
C PHE A 70 11.72 -8.85 8.46
N PRO A 71 12.53 -9.34 7.50
CA PRO A 71 13.97 -9.16 7.57
C PRO A 71 14.36 -7.72 7.26
N THR A 72 15.33 -7.20 8.00
CA THR A 72 16.04 -5.97 7.63
C THR A 72 17.29 -6.36 6.86
N PHE A 73 17.38 -5.95 5.59
CA PHE A 73 18.56 -6.23 4.76
C PHE A 73 19.76 -5.39 5.22
N ALA A 74 20.95 -6.01 5.22
CA ALA A 74 22.18 -5.34 5.64
C ALA A 74 22.58 -4.17 4.72
N THR A 75 22.35 -4.31 3.42
CA THR A 75 22.60 -3.25 2.42
C THR A 75 21.29 -2.59 2.05
N ALA A 76 21.15 -1.31 2.39
CA ALA A 76 20.01 -0.50 1.97
C ALA A 76 20.00 -0.29 0.46
N TRP A 77 18.82 -0.26 -0.16
CA TRP A 77 18.67 -0.05 -1.61
C TRP A 77 19.05 1.38 -2.07
N THR A 78 19.34 2.27 -1.12
CA THR A 78 19.95 3.58 -1.38
C THR A 78 21.44 3.48 -1.77
N ASP A 79 22.10 2.35 -1.47
CA ASP A 79 23.45 2.07 -2.00
C ASP A 79 23.33 1.44 -3.39
N HIS A 80 23.12 2.27 -4.40
CA HIS A 80 22.87 1.86 -5.78
C HIS A 80 24.01 1.02 -6.41
N ALA A 81 25.23 1.07 -5.84
CA ALA A 81 26.39 0.36 -6.35
C ALA A 81 26.45 -1.10 -5.86
N ASN A 82 26.11 -1.33 -4.58
CA ASN A 82 26.26 -2.64 -3.94
C ASN A 82 24.93 -3.32 -3.59
N ALA A 83 23.81 -2.61 -3.66
CA ALA A 83 22.51 -3.19 -3.38
C ALA A 83 22.11 -4.21 -4.45
N THR A 84 21.57 -5.33 -3.98
CA THR A 84 21.10 -6.45 -4.80
C THR A 84 19.59 -6.65 -4.63
N PRO A 85 18.75 -5.73 -5.14
CA PRO A 85 17.30 -5.75 -4.89
C PRO A 85 16.62 -7.03 -5.41
N ILE A 86 17.10 -7.61 -6.51
CA ILE A 86 16.50 -8.83 -7.09
C ILE A 86 16.80 -10.05 -6.20
N ALA A 87 18.03 -10.16 -5.68
CA ALA A 87 18.40 -11.21 -4.74
C ALA A 87 17.62 -11.10 -3.42
N ASN A 88 17.43 -9.87 -2.92
CA ASN A 88 16.64 -9.60 -1.72
C ASN A 88 15.18 -10.02 -1.91
N VAL A 89 14.54 -9.64 -3.03
CA VAL A 89 13.16 -10.06 -3.35
C VAL A 89 13.05 -11.58 -3.44
N LYS A 90 14.01 -12.25 -4.08
CA LYS A 90 14.05 -13.72 -4.12
C LYS A 90 14.12 -14.32 -2.72
N SER A 91 14.99 -13.80 -1.86
CA SER A 91 15.16 -14.33 -0.50
C SER A 91 13.86 -14.23 0.32
N LEU A 92 13.09 -13.15 0.14
CA LEU A 92 11.77 -13.00 0.76
C LEU A 92 10.78 -14.04 0.23
N CYS A 93 10.74 -14.24 -1.09
CA CYS A 93 9.90 -15.27 -1.68
C CYS A 93 10.24 -16.68 -1.17
N ASP A 94 11.53 -16.98 -0.99
CA ASP A 94 11.98 -18.27 -0.48
C ASP A 94 11.63 -18.46 1.00
N VAL A 95 11.69 -17.41 1.82
CA VAL A 95 11.21 -17.45 3.22
C VAL A 95 9.70 -17.68 3.25
N ILE A 96 8.90 -16.96 2.45
CA ILE A 96 7.45 -17.15 2.38
C ILE A 96 7.09 -18.57 1.91
N ASN A 97 7.81 -19.09 0.92
CA ASN A 97 7.59 -20.46 0.44
C ASN A 97 7.98 -21.51 1.49
N THR A 98 9.05 -21.28 2.25
CA THR A 98 9.48 -22.20 3.32
C THR A 98 8.52 -22.17 4.52
N ASP A 99 8.14 -20.98 4.97
CA ASP A 99 7.35 -20.79 6.19
C ASP A 99 5.84 -20.90 5.96
N GLY A 100 5.36 -20.48 4.79
CA GLY A 100 3.95 -20.40 4.42
C GLY A 100 3.51 -21.43 3.36
N GLN A 101 4.44 -22.21 2.79
CA GLN A 101 4.18 -23.23 1.77
C GLN A 101 3.39 -22.73 0.55
N SER A 102 3.47 -21.42 0.29
CA SER A 102 2.77 -20.75 -0.80
C SER A 102 3.76 -20.02 -1.69
N LYS A 103 3.47 -19.99 -2.99
CA LYS A 103 4.29 -19.26 -3.96
C LYS A 103 3.73 -17.84 -4.11
N PRO A 104 4.49 -16.80 -3.71
CA PRO A 104 4.05 -15.43 -3.91
C PRO A 104 4.02 -15.07 -5.39
N THR A 105 3.06 -14.23 -5.76
CA THR A 105 2.79 -13.81 -7.15
C THR A 105 2.80 -12.30 -7.34
N GLN A 106 2.76 -11.53 -6.25
CA GLN A 106 2.66 -10.07 -6.28
C GLN A 106 3.80 -9.46 -5.46
N LEU A 107 4.27 -8.30 -5.90
CA LEU A 107 5.25 -7.48 -5.21
C LEU A 107 4.68 -6.06 -5.12
N TRP A 108 4.53 -5.55 -3.91
CA TRP A 108 4.01 -4.22 -3.62
C TRP A 108 5.14 -3.34 -3.06
N LEU A 109 5.38 -2.19 -3.68
CA LEU A 109 6.48 -1.29 -3.37
C LEU A 109 5.96 0.11 -2.99
N GLY A 110 6.65 0.76 -2.05
CA GLY A 110 6.60 2.21 -1.92
C GLY A 110 7.26 2.90 -3.12
N ASP A 111 6.93 4.18 -3.34
CA ASP A 111 7.42 4.97 -4.49
C ASP A 111 8.96 5.10 -4.44
N GLY A 112 9.50 5.48 -3.27
CA GLY A 112 10.93 5.58 -3.04
C GLY A 112 11.66 4.25 -3.10
N ALA A 113 11.05 3.14 -2.66
CA ALA A 113 11.64 1.81 -2.81
C ALA A 113 11.75 1.41 -4.29
N TYR A 114 10.75 1.75 -5.11
CA TYR A 114 10.76 1.50 -6.54
C TYR A 114 11.81 2.37 -7.27
N ASP A 115 11.87 3.67 -6.97
CA ASP A 115 12.87 4.57 -7.56
C ASP A 115 14.30 4.13 -7.23
N ASN A 116 14.55 3.72 -5.98
CA ASN A 116 15.84 3.19 -5.57
C ASN A 116 16.19 1.88 -6.30
N MET A 117 15.20 1.01 -6.53
CA MET A 117 15.39 -0.24 -7.28
C MET A 117 15.79 0.03 -8.73
N LEU A 118 15.18 1.00 -9.41
CA LEU A 118 15.51 1.37 -10.80
C LEU A 118 16.95 1.89 -10.95
N GLN A 119 17.47 2.56 -9.92
CA GLN A 119 18.81 3.14 -9.93
C GLN A 119 19.92 2.13 -9.59
N CYS A 120 19.57 0.94 -9.09
CA CYS A 120 20.56 -0.09 -8.73
C CYS A 120 21.26 -0.68 -9.96
N ALA A 121 22.59 -0.76 -9.91
CA ALA A 121 23.41 -1.28 -11.01
C ALA A 121 23.10 -2.75 -11.37
N GLU A 122 22.66 -3.55 -10.40
CA GLU A 122 22.19 -4.92 -10.67
C GLU A 122 20.93 -4.90 -11.55
N PHE A 123 19.92 -4.12 -11.18
CA PHE A 123 18.64 -4.07 -11.89
C PHE A 123 18.83 -3.62 -13.34
N ILE A 124 19.64 -2.58 -13.56
CA ILE A 124 19.97 -2.06 -14.90
C ILE A 124 20.57 -3.17 -15.79
N LYS A 125 21.48 -3.99 -15.27
CA LYS A 125 22.08 -5.10 -16.03
C LYS A 125 21.05 -6.16 -16.47
N TYR A 126 20.10 -6.48 -15.59
CA TYR A 126 19.04 -7.43 -15.90
C TYR A 126 18.04 -6.88 -16.92
N THR A 127 17.68 -5.59 -16.82
CA THR A 127 16.79 -4.95 -17.80
C THR A 127 17.45 -4.78 -19.16
N ASP A 128 18.73 -4.44 -19.20
CA ASP A 128 19.47 -4.23 -20.46
C ASP A 128 19.56 -5.54 -21.27
N THR A 129 19.74 -6.67 -20.57
CA THR A 129 19.78 -8.01 -21.19
C THR A 129 18.41 -8.48 -21.72
N GLN A 130 17.30 -7.89 -21.25
CA GLN A 130 15.93 -8.27 -21.61
C GLN A 130 15.31 -7.41 -22.75
N HIS A 131 16.06 -6.48 -23.35
CA HIS A 131 15.53 -5.59 -24.39
C HIS A 131 15.33 -6.29 -25.75
N VAL A 132 14.08 -6.64 -26.09
CA VAL A 132 13.28 -6.05 -27.20
C VAL A 132 11.80 -6.37 -26.95
N LYS A 133 10.99 -5.38 -26.57
CA LYS A 133 9.53 -5.43 -26.74
C LYS A 133 9.05 -4.12 -27.34
N ILE A 134 8.63 -4.18 -28.61
CA ILE A 134 8.34 -2.99 -29.43
C ILE A 134 7.01 -2.33 -29.03
N ILE A 135 6.02 -3.07 -28.52
CA ILE A 135 4.84 -2.52 -27.84
C ILE A 135 4.34 -3.58 -26.84
N ASN A 136 4.16 -3.23 -25.56
CA ASN A 136 3.41 -4.04 -24.60
C ASN A 136 2.43 -3.13 -23.84
N ILE A 137 1.14 -3.22 -24.17
CA ILE A 137 0.08 -2.51 -23.47
C ILE A 137 -0.64 -3.56 -22.62
N GLU A 138 -0.37 -3.57 -21.31
CA GLU A 138 -1.07 -4.41 -20.34
C GLU A 138 -2.02 -3.52 -19.53
N PRO A 139 -3.25 -3.25 -20.01
CA PRO A 139 -4.23 -2.53 -19.22
C PRO A 139 -4.69 -3.46 -18.10
N ARG A 140 -4.36 -3.11 -16.85
CA ARG A 140 -4.80 -3.84 -15.65
C ARG A 140 -5.65 -2.93 -14.79
N ASP A 141 -6.79 -3.45 -14.34
CA ASP A 141 -7.62 -2.76 -13.36
C ASP A 141 -6.86 -2.77 -12.02
N VAL A 142 -6.35 -1.62 -11.63
CA VAL A 142 -5.57 -1.43 -10.41
C VAL A 142 -6.42 -0.70 -9.37
N PRO A 143 -6.39 -1.14 -8.09
CA PRO A 143 -7.07 -0.43 -7.02
C PRO A 143 -6.64 1.05 -6.96
N SER A 144 -7.55 1.94 -6.56
CA SER A 144 -7.27 3.37 -6.48
C SER A 144 -6.02 3.64 -5.61
N GLY A 145 -4.98 4.21 -6.22
CA GLY A 145 -3.71 4.50 -5.54
C GLY A 145 -2.59 3.48 -5.82
N ALA A 146 -2.88 2.37 -6.50
CA ALA A 146 -1.89 1.44 -7.00
C ALA A 146 -1.57 1.71 -8.48
N THR A 147 -0.29 1.60 -8.84
CA THR A 147 0.15 1.67 -10.24
C THR A 147 0.93 0.40 -10.57
N TYR A 148 0.51 -0.31 -11.62
CA TYR A 148 1.20 -1.50 -12.11
C TYR A 148 2.41 -1.09 -12.93
N MET A 149 3.60 -1.59 -12.54
CA MET A 149 4.88 -1.21 -13.15
C MET A 149 5.41 -2.27 -14.11
N GLY A 150 4.96 -3.52 -14.00
CA GLY A 150 5.34 -4.60 -14.91
C GLY A 150 5.48 -5.94 -14.21
N THR A 151 6.19 -6.87 -14.86
CA THR A 151 6.47 -8.20 -14.30
C THR A 151 7.96 -8.41 -14.13
N LEU A 152 8.35 -8.98 -12.99
CA LEU A 152 9.70 -9.48 -12.72
C LEU A 152 9.67 -11.00 -12.83
N THR A 153 10.32 -11.53 -13.86
CA THR A 153 10.58 -12.97 -13.99
C THR A 153 12.04 -13.20 -13.66
N ALA A 154 12.39 -13.16 -12.38
CA ALA A 154 13.75 -13.37 -11.91
C ALA A 154 13.83 -14.64 -11.06
N THR A 155 14.72 -15.55 -11.49
CA THR A 155 15.27 -16.66 -10.68
C THR A 155 14.24 -17.64 -10.07
N GLY A 156 13.18 -17.94 -10.83
CA GLY A 156 12.24 -19.05 -10.55
C GLY A 156 10.83 -18.64 -10.12
N TYR A 157 10.61 -17.35 -9.81
CA TYR A 157 9.29 -16.78 -9.54
C TYR A 157 8.92 -15.77 -10.61
N ARG A 158 7.61 -15.67 -10.88
CA ARG A 158 7.02 -14.62 -11.71
C ARG A 158 6.21 -13.73 -10.78
N LEU A 159 6.69 -12.51 -10.58
CA LEU A 159 6.09 -11.53 -9.68
C LEU A 159 5.56 -10.35 -10.50
N ASP A 160 4.35 -9.92 -10.18
CA ASP A 160 3.75 -8.72 -10.73
C ASP A 160 4.06 -7.54 -9.79
N ILE A 161 4.68 -6.47 -10.33
CA ILE A 161 5.13 -5.31 -9.55
C ILE A 161 4.05 -4.24 -9.52
N TYR A 162 3.69 -3.83 -8.31
CA TYR A 162 2.80 -2.73 -8.02
C TYR A 162 3.52 -1.70 -7.15
N THR A 163 3.29 -0.42 -7.44
CA THR A 163 3.60 0.67 -6.51
C THR A 163 2.30 1.13 -5.85
N TYR A 164 2.34 1.48 -4.57
CA TYR A 164 1.15 1.93 -3.85
C TYR A 164 1.40 3.27 -3.15
N ARG A 165 0.62 4.29 -3.52
CA ARG A 165 0.72 5.67 -3.02
C ARG A 165 -0.58 6.16 -2.36
N GLY A 166 -1.33 5.26 -1.74
CA GLY A 166 -2.50 5.66 -0.97
C GLY A 166 -2.13 6.48 0.26
N GLU A 167 -2.87 7.55 0.51
CA GLU A 167 -2.70 8.44 1.66
C GLU A 167 -3.96 8.44 2.54
N TYR A 168 -3.77 8.52 3.85
CA TYR A 168 -4.81 8.75 4.84
C TYR A 168 -4.47 9.94 5.73
N LYS A 169 -5.50 10.43 6.42
CA LYS A 169 -5.35 11.44 7.46
C LYS A 169 -5.85 10.82 8.75
N ASP A 170 -4.95 10.72 9.72
CA ASP A 170 -5.29 10.17 11.03
C ASP A 170 -6.09 11.17 11.88
N VAL A 171 -6.74 10.67 12.93
CA VAL A 171 -7.42 11.47 13.93
C VAL A 171 -6.39 12.37 14.62
N GLY A 172 -6.60 13.69 14.58
CA GLY A 172 -5.69 14.68 15.18
C GLY A 172 -4.44 15.03 14.36
N ALA A 173 -4.14 14.31 13.27
CA ALA A 173 -2.94 14.58 12.46
C ALA A 173 -3.06 15.85 11.60
N SER A 174 -1.99 16.63 11.53
CA SER A 174 -1.88 17.84 10.69
C SER A 174 -1.48 17.56 9.24
N ALA A 175 -0.89 16.38 8.98
CA ALA A 175 -0.42 15.93 7.67
C ALA A 175 -1.11 14.63 7.22
N ASN A 176 -1.07 14.38 5.92
CA ASN A 176 -1.45 13.08 5.38
C ASN A 176 -0.27 12.11 5.53
N GLU A 177 -0.57 10.88 5.93
CA GLU A 177 0.38 9.79 6.00
C GLU A 177 0.10 8.77 4.89
N ARG A 178 1.12 8.04 4.45
CA ARG A 178 0.97 6.98 3.45
C ARG A 178 0.59 5.67 4.12
N PHE A 179 -0.31 4.89 3.52
CA PHE A 179 -0.64 3.57 4.08
C PHE A 179 0.55 2.62 3.97
N LEU A 180 1.24 2.61 2.84
CA LEU A 180 2.50 1.89 2.65
C LEU A 180 3.67 2.84 2.86
N LYS A 181 4.62 2.47 3.72
CA LYS A 181 5.83 3.29 3.93
C LYS A 181 6.62 3.37 2.63
N ASP A 182 7.17 4.54 2.35
CA ASP A 182 7.82 4.82 1.06
C ASP A 182 9.05 3.92 0.79
N SER A 183 9.76 3.54 1.85
CA SER A 183 10.92 2.65 1.80
C SER A 183 10.56 1.16 1.96
N SER A 184 9.27 0.81 2.05
CA SER A 184 8.85 -0.57 2.33
C SER A 184 8.55 -1.37 1.06
N VAL A 185 8.75 -2.68 1.20
CA VAL A 185 8.55 -3.71 0.17
C VAL A 185 7.72 -4.82 0.79
N LEU A 186 6.65 -5.23 0.12
CA LEU A 186 5.74 -6.29 0.55
C LEU A 186 5.56 -7.32 -0.56
N ILE A 187 5.47 -8.60 -0.19
CA ILE A 187 5.33 -9.76 -1.09
C ILE A 187 4.21 -10.65 -0.58
#